data_AF-A0A8J7YQK0-F1
#
_entry.id   AF-A0A8J7YQK0-F1
#
_cell.length_a   1.000
_cell.length_b   1.000
_cell.length_c   1.000
_cell.angle_alpha   90.00
_cell.angle_beta   90.00
_cell.angle_gamma   90.00
#
_symmetry.space_group_name_H-M   'P 1'
#
loop_
_entity.id
_entity.type
_entity.pdbx_description
1 polymer ?
#
loop_
_entity_poly.entity_id
_entity_poly.type
_entity_poly.pdbx_seq_one_letter_code
_entity_poly.pdbx_strand_id
1 'polypeptide(L)'
;IKSLTRQMEELFDFDNPQIEVQEDQNPNLNAQIMAKKLAFALERGWHFRRAGHSTVRRIMDSGARGCQVIISGKLTGQRHRTEKFKEGHIKYCGEPKRLFMREGFAAAKLKLGVIGVKVQIMVPDARLPDEIIIKDPLKEGIEIPPEPAPLESEHPEEPQAVEAVDGGEGGEDQQ
;
A
#
# COMPACT_ATOMS: atom_id res chain seq x y z
N ILE A 1 -20.95 -25.97 -7.47
CA ILE A 1 -21.59 -25.71 -6.15
C ILE A 1 -22.48 -26.89 -5.76
N LYS A 2 -23.59 -27.17 -6.47
CA LYS A 2 -24.48 -28.32 -6.17
C LYS A 2 -23.77 -29.69 -6.05
N SER A 3 -22.77 -29.95 -6.90
CA SER A 3 -21.97 -31.18 -6.82
C SER A 3 -21.08 -31.25 -5.57
N LEU A 4 -20.52 -30.12 -5.11
CA LEU A 4 -19.74 -30.07 -3.88
C LEU A 4 -20.64 -30.25 -2.65
N THR A 5 -21.82 -29.61 -2.64
CA THR A 5 -22.83 -29.75 -1.59
C THR A 5 -23.17 -31.22 -1.38
N ARG A 6 -23.48 -31.94 -2.47
CA ARG A 6 -23.77 -33.38 -2.42
C ARG A 6 -22.59 -34.22 -1.92
N GLN A 7 -21.37 -33.89 -2.33
CA GLN A 7 -20.18 -34.59 -1.83
C GLN A 7 -19.92 -34.35 -0.34
N MET A 8 -20.26 -33.17 0.19
CA MET A 8 -20.12 -32.90 1.63
C MET A 8 -21.15 -33.65 2.46
N GLU A 9 -22.38 -33.78 1.96
CA GLU A 9 -23.43 -34.59 2.57
C GLU A 9 -23.01 -36.08 2.58
N GLU A 10 -22.58 -36.64 1.44
CA GLU A 10 -22.21 -38.06 1.33
C GLU A 10 -20.93 -38.44 2.11
N LEU A 11 -19.93 -37.56 2.19
CA LEU A 11 -18.63 -37.89 2.81
C LEU A 11 -18.53 -37.52 4.29
N PHE A 12 -19.23 -36.47 4.71
CA PHE A 12 -19.08 -35.88 6.04
C PHE A 12 -20.39 -35.82 6.84
N ASP A 13 -21.50 -36.32 6.28
CA ASP A 13 -22.80 -36.44 6.96
C ASP A 13 -23.30 -35.09 7.52
N PHE A 14 -23.08 -34.01 6.76
CA PHE A 14 -23.61 -32.69 7.11
C PHE A 14 -25.05 -32.53 6.66
N ASP A 15 -25.93 -32.12 7.57
CA ASP A 15 -27.31 -31.77 7.26
C ASP A 15 -27.40 -30.42 6.53
N ASN A 16 -27.83 -30.46 5.26
CA ASN A 16 -28.10 -29.29 4.41
C ASN A 16 -26.94 -28.26 4.30
N PRO A 17 -25.76 -28.63 3.77
CA PRO A 17 -24.62 -27.73 3.68
C PRO A 17 -24.82 -26.64 2.62
N GLN A 18 -24.77 -25.37 3.02
CA GLN A 18 -24.77 -24.23 2.11
C GLN A 18 -23.34 -23.75 1.85
N ILE A 19 -22.98 -23.59 0.57
CA ILE A 19 -21.64 -23.18 0.15
C ILE A 19 -21.72 -21.83 -0.54
N GLU A 20 -21.05 -20.84 0.06
CA GLU A 20 -20.86 -19.51 -0.53
C GLU A 20 -19.46 -19.40 -1.13
N VAL A 21 -19.36 -18.73 -2.28
CA VAL A 21 -18.08 -18.48 -2.95
C VAL A 21 -17.70 -17.02 -2.73
N GLN A 22 -16.61 -16.79 -2.02
CA GLN A 22 -16.02 -15.46 -1.87
C GLN A 22 -14.82 -15.30 -2.80
N GLU A 23 -14.82 -14.23 -3.57
CA GLU A 23 -13.69 -13.86 -4.43
C GLU A 23 -12.66 -13.06 -3.64
N ASP A 24 -11.38 -13.33 -3.91
CA ASP A 24 -10.27 -12.59 -3.33
C ASP A 24 -10.11 -11.26 -4.09
N GLN A 25 -10.05 -10.14 -3.36
CA GLN A 25 -9.97 -8.79 -3.92
C GLN A 25 -8.71 -8.61 -4.78
N ASN A 26 -7.58 -9.19 -4.34
CA ASN A 26 -6.29 -9.04 -5.01
C ASN A 26 -5.61 -10.40 -5.20
N PRO A 27 -5.98 -11.16 -6.26
CA PRO A 27 -5.45 -12.50 -6.47
C PRO A 27 -3.93 -12.51 -6.69
N ASN A 28 -3.34 -11.40 -7.14
CA ASN A 28 -1.90 -11.28 -7.38
C ASN A 28 -1.05 -11.17 -6.11
N LEU A 29 -1.62 -10.69 -5.00
CA LEU A 29 -0.94 -10.66 -3.70
C LEU A 29 -1.01 -12.01 -2.98
N ASN A 30 -1.89 -12.90 -3.42
CA ASN A 30 -2.03 -14.23 -2.86
C ASN A 30 -0.97 -15.21 -3.43
N ALA A 31 -0.02 -15.59 -2.59
CA ALA A 31 1.12 -16.43 -2.97
C ALA A 31 0.70 -17.81 -3.53
N GLN A 32 -0.37 -18.41 -3.01
CA GLN A 32 -0.82 -19.73 -3.44
C GLN A 32 -1.45 -19.68 -4.85
N ILE A 33 -2.23 -18.63 -5.13
CA ILE A 33 -2.82 -18.41 -6.46
C ILE A 33 -1.71 -18.14 -7.47
N MET A 34 -0.73 -17.29 -7.14
CA MET A 34 0.42 -17.03 -8.01
C MET A 34 1.26 -18.28 -8.29
N ALA A 35 1.51 -19.12 -7.28
CA ALA A 35 2.23 -20.37 -7.47
C ALA A 35 1.51 -21.29 -8.47
N LYS A 36 0.18 -21.43 -8.35
CA LYS A 36 -0.63 -22.21 -9.30
C LYS A 36 -0.63 -21.60 -10.71
N LYS A 37 -0.74 -20.27 -10.84
CA LYS A 37 -0.66 -19.59 -12.14
C LYS A 37 0.69 -19.82 -12.82
N LEU A 38 1.79 -19.75 -12.07
CA LEU A 38 3.13 -20.02 -12.59
C LEU A 38 3.31 -21.49 -12.98
N ALA A 39 2.83 -22.43 -12.16
CA ALA A 39 2.84 -23.86 -12.51
C ALA A 39 2.09 -24.12 -13.83
N PHE A 40 0.93 -23.51 -14.00
CA PHE A 40 0.11 -23.64 -15.20
C PHE A 40 0.74 -22.95 -16.43
N ALA A 41 1.54 -21.91 -16.24
CA ALA A 41 2.32 -21.30 -17.32
C ALA A 41 3.47 -22.24 -17.78
N LEU A 42 4.12 -22.91 -16.84
CA LEU A 42 5.14 -23.91 -17.15
C LEU A 42 4.55 -25.11 -17.89
N GLU A 43 3.38 -25.59 -17.48
CA GLU A 43 2.66 -26.69 -18.16
C GLU A 43 2.28 -26.36 -19.61
N ARG A 44 1.99 -25.08 -19.89
CA ARG A 44 1.80 -24.58 -21.26
C ARG A 44 3.07 -24.51 -22.11
N GLY A 45 4.23 -24.78 -21.52
CA GLY A 45 5.51 -24.72 -22.23
C GLY A 45 6.17 -23.35 -22.27
N TRP A 46 5.79 -22.41 -21.39
CA TRP A 46 6.54 -21.16 -21.26
C TRP A 46 7.93 -21.44 -20.68
N HIS A 47 8.95 -20.76 -21.23
CA HIS A 47 10.32 -20.91 -20.73
C HIS A 47 10.44 -20.39 -19.30
N PHE A 48 11.11 -21.15 -18.42
CA PHE A 48 11.12 -20.91 -16.97
C PHE A 48 11.63 -19.52 -16.56
N ARG A 49 12.62 -18.96 -17.28
CA ARG A 49 13.10 -17.58 -17.03
C ARG A 49 12.04 -16.53 -17.33
N ARG A 50 11.37 -16.64 -18.47
CA ARG A 50 10.31 -15.71 -18.87
C ARG A 50 9.14 -15.79 -17.91
N ALA A 51 8.71 -17.00 -17.55
CA ALA A 51 7.62 -17.22 -16.62
C ALA A 51 7.96 -16.69 -15.22
N GLY A 52 9.19 -16.93 -14.73
CA GLY A 52 9.68 -16.40 -13.46
C GLY A 52 9.69 -14.87 -13.40
N HIS A 53 10.38 -14.21 -14.34
CA HIS A 53 10.45 -12.75 -14.38
C HIS A 53 9.07 -12.10 -14.59
N SER A 54 8.22 -12.66 -15.44
CA SER A 54 6.87 -12.14 -15.64
C SER A 54 6.00 -12.25 -14.38
N THR A 55 6.19 -13.31 -13.59
CA THR A 55 5.43 -13.50 -12.34
C THR A 55 5.90 -12.53 -11.26
N VAL A 56 7.22 -12.38 -11.09
CA VAL A 56 7.78 -11.41 -10.13
C VAL A 56 7.31 -10.00 -10.46
N ARG A 57 7.41 -9.57 -11.73
CA ARG A 57 6.94 -8.24 -12.15
C ARG A 57 5.47 -8.03 -11.82
N ARG A 58 4.59 -8.99 -12.16
CA ARG A 58 3.16 -8.90 -11.86
C ARG A 58 2.86 -8.74 -10.36
N ILE A 59 3.63 -9.41 -9.50
CA ILE A 59 3.47 -9.33 -8.04
C ILE A 59 3.92 -7.95 -7.54
N MET A 60 5.05 -7.45 -8.03
CA MET A 60 5.55 -6.10 -7.69
C MET A 60 4.61 -5.01 -8.18
N ASP A 61 4.08 -5.12 -9.41
CA ASP A 61 3.09 -4.19 -9.98
C ASP A 61 1.79 -4.11 -9.15
N SER A 62 1.46 -5.20 -8.43
CA SER A 62 0.30 -5.25 -7.54
C SER A 62 0.56 -4.64 -6.15
N GLY A 63 1.72 -3.99 -5.96
CA GLY A 63 2.08 -3.29 -4.72
C GLY A 63 2.75 -4.16 -3.66
N ALA A 64 3.25 -5.35 -4.01
CA ALA A 64 4.00 -6.14 -3.04
C ALA A 64 5.30 -5.43 -2.63
N ARG A 65 5.65 -5.50 -1.34
CA ARG A 65 6.92 -4.94 -0.83
C ARG A 65 8.13 -5.74 -1.30
N GLY A 66 7.94 -7.02 -1.56
CA GLY A 66 8.96 -7.89 -2.14
C GLY A 66 8.41 -9.26 -2.51
N CYS A 67 9.11 -9.93 -3.41
CA CYS A 67 8.72 -11.23 -3.95
C CYS A 67 9.94 -12.09 -4.24
N GLN A 68 9.86 -13.37 -3.86
CA GLN A 68 10.81 -14.41 -4.27
C GLN A 68 10.06 -15.59 -4.88
N VAL A 69 10.46 -15.94 -6.10
CA VAL A 69 9.98 -17.12 -6.82
C VAL A 69 11.13 -18.10 -6.96
N ILE A 70 10.92 -19.33 -6.53
CA ILE A 70 11.88 -20.43 -6.63
C ILE A 70 11.28 -21.48 -7.55
N ILE A 71 11.99 -21.81 -8.62
CA ILE A 71 11.62 -22.90 -9.53
C ILE A 71 12.69 -23.97 -9.41
N SER A 72 12.30 -25.17 -8.98
CA SER A 72 13.19 -26.31 -8.74
C SER A 72 12.73 -27.52 -9.54
N GLY A 73 13.61 -28.10 -10.34
CA GLY A 73 13.26 -29.27 -11.15
C GLY A 73 14.23 -29.53 -12.31
N LYS A 74 13.76 -30.31 -13.28
CA LYS A 74 14.47 -30.54 -14.55
C LYS A 74 14.17 -29.40 -15.53
N LEU A 75 14.91 -28.30 -15.41
CA LEU A 75 14.64 -27.06 -16.17
C LEU A 75 15.17 -27.08 -17.61
N THR A 76 16.44 -27.45 -17.79
CA THR A 76 17.12 -27.37 -19.11
C THR A 76 17.67 -28.73 -19.57
N GLY A 77 17.81 -29.69 -18.66
CA GLY A 77 18.35 -31.01 -18.97
C GLY A 77 17.89 -32.06 -17.98
N GLN A 78 18.56 -33.21 -17.96
CA GLN A 78 18.18 -34.33 -17.10
C GLN A 78 18.50 -34.11 -15.62
N ARG A 79 19.47 -33.23 -15.30
CA ARG A 79 19.85 -32.91 -13.93
C ARG A 79 18.91 -31.87 -13.31
N HIS A 80 18.70 -31.99 -12.00
CA HIS A 80 17.94 -31.02 -11.23
C HIS A 80 18.70 -29.69 -11.12
N ARG A 81 17.99 -28.58 -11.32
CA ARG A 81 18.49 -27.22 -11.13
C ARG A 81 17.44 -26.40 -10.38
N THR A 82 17.91 -25.45 -9.57
CA THR A 82 17.05 -24.51 -8.87
C THR A 82 17.41 -23.09 -9.31
N GLU A 83 16.43 -22.37 -9.82
CA GLU A 83 16.56 -20.95 -10.17
C GLU A 83 15.72 -20.13 -9.19
N LYS A 84 16.29 -19.03 -8.70
CA LYS A 84 15.62 -18.10 -7.77
C LYS A 84 15.52 -16.74 -8.44
N PHE A 85 14.31 -16.20 -8.51
CA PHE A 85 14.03 -14.84 -8.97
C PHE A 85 13.57 -14.05 -7.75
N LYS A 86 14.26 -12.96 -7.42
CA LYS A 86 13.96 -12.13 -6.24
C LYS A 86 13.90 -10.67 -6.66
N GLU A 87 12.96 -9.94 -6.08
CA GLU A 87 12.80 -8.50 -6.26
C GLU A 87 12.19 -7.89 -5.01
N GLY A 88 12.55 -6.64 -4.70
CA GLY A 88 12.13 -5.95 -3.48
C GLY A 88 12.76 -6.49 -2.19
N HIS A 89 12.06 -6.33 -1.08
CA HIS A 89 12.56 -6.61 0.26
C HIS A 89 11.98 -7.92 0.84
N ILE A 90 12.85 -8.78 1.38
CA ILE A 90 12.49 -10.14 1.83
C ILE A 90 13.22 -10.46 3.13
N LYS A 91 12.49 -10.91 4.16
CA LYS A 91 13.07 -11.36 5.44
C LYS A 91 13.06 -12.89 5.54
N TYR A 92 14.21 -13.49 5.82
CA TYR A 92 14.34 -14.95 5.88
C TYR A 92 14.12 -15.55 7.26
N CYS A 93 14.20 -14.75 8.33
CA CYS A 93 14.26 -15.20 9.71
C CYS A 93 13.34 -14.38 10.64
N GLY A 94 13.06 -14.95 11.82
CA GLY A 94 12.33 -14.30 12.90
C GLY A 94 10.80 -14.30 12.74
N GLU A 95 10.12 -13.69 13.71
CA GLU A 95 8.66 -13.49 13.69
C GLU A 95 8.16 -12.67 12.49
N PRO A 96 8.90 -11.64 11.98
CA PRO A 96 8.47 -10.89 10.80
C PRO A 96 8.22 -11.77 9.56
N LYS A 97 8.96 -12.88 9.41
CA LYS A 97 8.71 -13.82 8.32
C LYS A 97 7.35 -14.51 8.47
N ARG A 98 6.98 -14.94 9.68
CA ARG A 98 5.73 -15.68 9.91
C ARG A 98 4.51 -14.78 9.70
N LEU A 99 4.60 -13.52 10.10
CA LEU A 99 3.51 -12.56 10.02
C LEU A 99 3.35 -11.95 8.61
N PHE A 100 4.47 -11.53 8.01
CA PHE A 100 4.43 -10.71 6.79
C PHE A 100 4.74 -11.46 5.50
N MET A 101 5.34 -12.66 5.58
CA MET A 101 5.62 -13.47 4.40
C MET A 101 4.49 -14.47 4.16
N ARG A 102 3.84 -14.36 3.00
CA ARG A 102 2.92 -15.39 2.50
C ARG A 102 3.68 -16.34 1.60
N GLU A 103 3.65 -17.63 1.90
CA GLU A 103 4.26 -18.68 1.07
C GLU A 103 3.19 -19.45 0.31
N GLY A 104 3.48 -19.81 -0.94
CA GLY A 104 2.66 -20.67 -1.76
C GLY A 104 3.51 -21.73 -2.46
N PHE A 105 2.96 -22.94 -2.61
CA PHE A 105 3.61 -24.05 -3.28
C PHE A 105 2.67 -24.69 -4.29
N ALA A 106 3.20 -24.97 -5.48
CA ALA A 106 2.53 -25.70 -6.53
C ALA A 106 3.50 -26.62 -7.26
N ALA A 107 2.99 -27.72 -7.76
CA ALA A 107 3.72 -28.65 -8.62
C ALA A 107 3.21 -28.53 -10.06
N ALA A 108 4.11 -28.33 -11.01
CA ALA A 108 3.82 -28.34 -12.44
C ALA A 108 4.14 -29.72 -13.01
N LYS A 109 3.18 -30.34 -13.69
CA LYS A 109 3.33 -31.66 -14.30
C LYS A 109 3.71 -31.53 -15.77
N LEU A 110 4.97 -31.82 -16.10
CA LEU A 110 5.49 -31.81 -17.46
C LEU A 110 5.78 -33.23 -17.94
N LYS A 111 5.92 -33.40 -19.26
CA LYS A 111 6.27 -34.70 -19.87
C LYS A 111 7.59 -35.28 -19.32
N LEU A 112 8.55 -34.43 -18.99
CA LEU A 112 9.87 -34.82 -18.48
C LEU A 112 9.89 -35.12 -16.96
N GLY A 113 8.80 -34.81 -16.25
CA GLY A 113 8.65 -34.97 -14.81
C GLY A 113 7.95 -33.80 -14.15
N VAL A 114 8.10 -33.71 -12.82
CA VAL A 114 7.48 -32.67 -12.00
C VAL A 114 8.47 -31.54 -11.72
N ILE A 115 8.01 -30.30 -11.85
CA ILE A 115 8.76 -29.10 -11.43
C ILE A 115 8.05 -28.49 -10.22
N GLY A 116 8.81 -28.23 -9.16
CA GLY A 116 8.34 -27.52 -7.98
C GLY A 116 8.42 -26.01 -8.18
N VAL A 117 7.33 -25.32 -7.85
CA VAL A 117 7.24 -23.86 -7.84
C VAL A 117 6.90 -23.42 -6.43
N LYS A 118 7.77 -22.61 -5.83
CA LYS A 118 7.54 -21.93 -4.55
C LYS A 118 7.54 -20.43 -4.78
N VAL A 119 6.51 -19.76 -4.28
CA VAL A 119 6.37 -18.29 -4.34
C VAL A 119 6.28 -17.77 -2.91
N GLN A 120 7.05 -16.74 -2.61
CA GLN A 120 7.06 -16.04 -1.33
C GLN A 120 6.80 -14.56 -1.62
N ILE A 121 5.78 -13.99 -0.98
CA ILE A 121 5.36 -12.60 -1.16
C ILE A 121 5.39 -11.92 0.20
N MET A 122 6.05 -10.77 0.27
CA MET A 122 5.97 -9.88 1.42
C MET A 122 4.82 -8.88 1.20
N VAL A 123 3.89 -8.84 2.16
CA VAL A 123 2.73 -7.94 2.10
C VAL A 123 3.17 -6.45 2.09
N PRO A 124 2.42 -5.56 1.42
CA PRO A 124 2.72 -4.12 1.38
C PRO A 124 2.81 -3.50 2.78
N ASP A 125 1.88 -3.85 3.67
CA ASP A 125 1.71 -3.20 4.99
C ASP A 125 2.68 -3.72 6.05
N ALA A 126 3.71 -4.47 5.65
CA ALA A 126 4.66 -5.05 6.57
C ALA A 126 5.48 -3.93 7.25
N ARG A 127 5.21 -3.67 8.54
CA ARG A 127 6.06 -2.80 9.37
C ARG A 127 7.15 -3.65 10.01
N LEU A 128 8.40 -3.33 9.71
CA LEU A 128 9.52 -4.00 10.35
C LEU A 128 9.82 -3.35 11.70
N PRO A 129 10.32 -4.12 12.70
CA PRO A 129 10.73 -3.56 13.99
C PRO A 129 11.86 -2.54 13.85
N ASP A 130 12.67 -2.65 12.79
CA ASP A 130 13.78 -1.74 12.50
C ASP A 130 13.32 -0.41 11.87
N GLU A 131 12.05 -0.31 11.43
CA GLU A 131 11.51 0.86 10.74
C GLU A 131 10.82 1.80 11.73
N ILE A 132 11.59 2.75 12.24
CA ILE A 132 11.09 3.79 13.13
C ILE A 132 10.69 5.01 12.29
N ILE A 133 9.42 5.42 12.42
CA ILE A 133 8.94 6.67 11.83
C ILE A 133 9.23 7.79 12.83
N ILE A 134 10.26 8.58 12.55
CA ILE A 134 10.57 9.80 13.32
C ILE A 134 9.55 10.86 12.89
N LYS A 135 8.75 11.37 13.82
CA LYS A 135 7.86 12.50 13.57
C LYS A 135 8.67 13.78 13.71
N ASP A 136 8.76 14.58 12.65
CA ASP A 136 9.43 15.89 12.71
C ASP A 136 8.60 16.85 13.58
N PRO A 137 9.19 17.49 14.60
CA PRO A 137 8.46 18.37 15.52
C PRO A 137 8.08 19.74 14.93
N LEU A 138 8.43 20.03 13.67
CA LEU A 138 8.32 21.39 13.08
C LEU A 138 6.93 21.76 12.53
N LYS A 139 5.90 20.92 12.69
CA LYS A 139 4.55 21.20 12.17
C LYS A 139 3.47 21.48 13.23
N GLU A 140 3.79 21.40 14.51
CA GLU A 140 2.88 21.78 15.59
C GLU A 140 3.47 22.97 16.34
N GLY A 141 3.13 24.21 15.94
CA GLY A 141 3.30 25.38 16.81
C GLY A 141 4.19 26.54 16.33
N ILE A 142 4.14 26.94 15.05
CA ILE A 142 4.49 28.32 14.69
C ILE A 142 3.37 28.90 13.81
N GLU A 143 2.26 29.26 14.46
CA GLU A 143 1.46 30.38 13.97
C GLU A 143 2.32 31.62 14.22
N ILE A 144 2.99 32.11 13.17
CA ILE A 144 3.63 33.43 13.22
C ILE A 144 2.47 34.41 13.42
N PRO A 145 2.35 35.12 14.56
CA PRO A 145 1.35 36.16 14.68
C PRO A 145 1.58 37.16 13.55
N PRO A 146 0.53 37.64 12.84
CA PRO A 146 0.71 38.66 11.83
C PRO A 146 1.40 39.86 12.48
N GLU A 147 2.49 40.30 11.86
CA GLU A 147 3.29 41.46 12.24
C GLU A 147 2.33 42.65 12.50
N PRO A 148 2.44 43.37 13.64
CA PRO A 148 1.51 44.46 13.93
C PRO A 148 1.62 45.52 12.82
N ALA A 149 0.47 45.91 12.28
CA ALA A 149 0.36 46.93 11.24
C ALA A 149 1.17 48.18 11.60
N PRO A 150 1.87 48.83 10.65
CA PRO A 150 2.59 50.06 10.91
C PRO A 150 1.64 51.10 11.51
N LEU A 151 2.00 51.67 12.66
CA LEU A 151 1.31 52.80 13.26
C LEU A 151 1.15 53.92 12.21
N GLU A 152 -0.09 54.26 11.88
CA GLU A 152 -0.41 55.47 11.16
C GLU A 152 0.10 56.66 11.97
N SER A 153 1.10 57.36 11.41
CA SER A 153 1.55 58.65 11.90
C SER A 153 0.49 59.70 11.57
N GLU A 154 -0.23 60.16 12.58
CA GLU A 154 -1.10 61.33 12.46
C GLU A 154 -0.28 62.55 12.01
N HIS A 155 -0.67 63.14 10.88
CA HIS A 155 -0.19 64.43 10.44
C HIS A 155 -0.69 65.54 11.38
N PRO A 156 0.15 66.46 11.87
CA PRO A 156 -0.32 67.65 12.56
C PRO A 156 -0.90 68.65 11.55
N GLU A 157 -2.17 69.06 11.74
CA GLU A 157 -2.76 70.21 11.06
C GLU A 157 -2.08 71.53 11.51
N GLU A 158 -1.78 72.40 10.54
CA GLU A 158 -1.30 73.77 10.77
C GLU A 158 -2.41 74.67 11.36
N PRO A 159 -2.09 75.64 12.23
CA PRO A 159 -3.09 76.53 12.82
C PRO A 159 -3.53 77.64 11.86
N GLN A 160 -4.85 77.83 11.77
CA GLN A 160 -5.51 78.88 11.01
C GLN A 160 -5.32 80.28 11.64
N ALA A 161 -5.14 81.26 10.75
CA ALA A 161 -4.97 82.67 11.04
C ALA A 161 -6.22 83.30 11.69
N VAL A 162 -5.97 84.23 12.62
CA VAL A 162 -6.95 85.07 13.30
C VAL A 162 -7.14 86.40 12.56
N GLU A 163 -8.37 86.74 12.19
CA GLU A 163 -8.81 88.13 11.94
C GLU A 163 -10.23 88.36 12.52
N ALA A 164 -10.26 88.99 13.69
CA ALA A 164 -10.84 90.30 14.00
C ALA A 164 -12.34 90.65 13.74
N VAL A 165 -12.98 91.08 14.86
CA VAL A 165 -14.05 92.10 15.08
C VAL A 165 -15.47 91.80 14.54
N ASP A 166 -16.59 92.02 15.23
CA ASP A 166 -16.97 93.12 16.12
C ASP A 166 -18.25 92.84 16.95
N GLY A 167 -18.33 93.44 18.14
CA GLY A 167 -19.49 94.21 18.63
C GLY A 167 -20.81 93.55 19.02
N GLY A 168 -21.11 93.58 20.33
CA GLY A 168 -22.22 94.44 20.80
C GLY A 168 -23.58 93.82 21.17
N GLU A 169 -23.81 93.76 22.48
CA GLU A 169 -25.04 94.14 23.22
C GLU A 169 -26.42 93.47 22.92
N GLY A 170 -27.10 93.11 24.01
CA GLY A 170 -28.54 93.36 24.13
C GLY A 170 -29.43 92.19 24.53
N GLY A 171 -29.59 92.00 25.84
CA GLY A 171 -30.89 91.95 26.55
C GLY A 171 -32.09 91.16 26.01
N GLU A 172 -32.52 90.22 26.87
CA GLU A 172 -33.89 90.08 27.40
C GLU A 172 -35.06 89.57 26.51
N ASP A 173 -35.59 88.45 27.02
CA ASP A 173 -36.99 88.16 27.29
C ASP A 173 -37.89 87.36 26.34
N GLN A 174 -38.63 86.49 27.05
CA GLN A 174 -39.67 85.56 26.66
C GLN A 174 -40.90 86.30 26.13
N GLN A 175 -41.58 85.79 25.10
CA GLN A 175 -42.84 85.03 25.18
C GLN A 175 -43.42 84.78 23.78
#